data_AF-A0A2W0BQQ5-F1
#
_entry.id   AF-A0A2W0BQQ5-F1
#
_cell.length_a   1.000
_cell.length_b   1.000
_cell.length_c   1.000
_cell.angle_alpha   90.00
_cell.angle_beta   90.00
_cell.angle_gamma   90.00
#
_symmetry.space_group_name_H-M   'P 1'
#
loop_
_entity.id
_entity.type
_entity.pdbx_description
1 polymer ?
#
loop_
_entity_poly.entity_id
_entity_poly.type
_entity_poly.pdbx_seq_one_letter_code
_entity_poly.pdbx_strand_id
1 'polypeptide(L)'
;MSIPAEFPKDFPLPPGTVITATREVGPAIVLEGFVPMELPKATRFFLQKLTAAGFRLGRGEAERGEAEDRFIGKGIIGSFRLRSIEHCVGVLQLVITVQSAPATASPSAQPH
;
A
#
# COMPACT_ATOMS: atom_id res chain seq x y z
N MET A 1 -7.90 -10.38 -13.94
CA MET A 1 -6.99 -9.22 -13.88
C MET A 1 -5.66 -9.69 -13.32
N SER A 2 -4.55 -9.23 -13.88
CA SER A 2 -3.19 -9.58 -13.44
C SER A 2 -2.53 -8.36 -12.79
N ILE A 3 -1.88 -8.56 -11.65
CA ILE A 3 -1.03 -7.54 -11.04
C ILE A 3 0.20 -7.33 -11.95
N PRO A 4 0.61 -6.08 -12.26
CA PRO A 4 1.78 -5.81 -13.11
C PRO A 4 3.05 -6.44 -12.55
N ALA A 5 3.99 -6.79 -13.43
CA ALA A 5 5.23 -7.46 -13.03
C ALA A 5 6.13 -6.58 -12.15
N GLU A 6 5.99 -5.27 -12.29
CA GLU A 6 6.68 -4.21 -11.58
C GLU A 6 6.16 -4.02 -10.15
N PHE A 7 4.96 -4.52 -9.84
CA PHE A 7 4.44 -4.49 -8.48
C PHE A 7 5.19 -5.52 -7.63
N PRO A 8 5.61 -5.20 -6.39
CA PRO A 8 6.40 -6.13 -5.58
C PRO A 8 5.62 -7.41 -5.29
N LYS A 9 6.14 -8.55 -5.76
CA LYS A 9 5.53 -9.87 -5.57
C LYS A 9 5.36 -10.24 -4.09
N ASP A 10 6.26 -9.75 -3.24
CA ASP A 10 6.24 -9.99 -1.80
C ASP A 10 5.46 -8.93 -1.02
N PHE A 11 4.70 -8.06 -1.69
CA PHE A 11 3.89 -7.06 -1.00
C PHE A 11 2.77 -7.77 -0.23
N PRO A 12 2.70 -7.61 1.11
CA PRO A 12 1.72 -8.32 1.90
C PRO A 12 0.32 -7.75 1.66
N LEU A 13 -0.58 -8.60 1.20
CA LEU A 13 -2.02 -8.31 1.12
C LEU A 13 -2.76 -9.09 2.20
N PRO A 14 -3.80 -8.52 2.83
CA PRO A 14 -4.62 -9.27 3.79
C PRO A 14 -5.22 -10.53 3.13
N PRO A 15 -5.39 -11.64 3.88
CA PRO A 15 -5.98 -12.86 3.35
C PRO A 15 -7.35 -12.61 2.69
N GLY A 16 -7.56 -13.22 1.53
CA GLY A 16 -8.81 -13.06 0.76
C GLY A 16 -8.94 -11.72 0.03
N THR A 17 -7.89 -10.89 -0.01
CA THR A 17 -7.90 -9.67 -0.84
C THR A 17 -8.15 -10.01 -2.31
N VAL A 18 -9.09 -9.32 -2.94
CA VAL A 18 -9.40 -9.45 -4.37
C VAL A 18 -9.06 -8.15 -5.06
N ILE A 19 -8.12 -8.18 -6.01
CA ILE A 19 -7.80 -7.05 -6.86
C ILE A 19 -8.73 -7.05 -8.07
N THR A 20 -9.48 -5.97 -8.25
CA THR A 20 -10.50 -5.83 -9.30
C THR A 20 -10.08 -4.89 -10.41
N ALA A 21 -9.16 -3.96 -10.14
CA ALA A 21 -8.59 -3.10 -11.16
C ALA A 21 -7.11 -2.83 -10.92
N THR A 22 -6.43 -2.54 -12.02
CA THR A 22 -5.04 -2.11 -12.07
C THR A 22 -4.96 -1.00 -13.09
N ARG A 23 -4.30 0.10 -12.74
CA ARG A 23 -4.07 1.25 -13.64
C ARG A 23 -2.65 1.73 -13.50
N GLU A 24 -2.10 2.21 -14.60
CA GLU A 24 -0.87 3.01 -14.60
C GLU A 24 -1.26 4.49 -14.67
N VAL A 25 -0.69 5.29 -13.78
CA VAL A 25 -0.92 6.74 -13.67
C VAL A 25 0.43 7.43 -13.61
N GLY A 26 0.95 7.79 -14.80
CA GLY A 26 2.33 8.28 -14.92
C GLY A 26 3.32 7.19 -14.47
N PRO A 27 4.25 7.48 -13.53
CA PRO A 27 5.20 6.48 -13.02
C PRO A 27 4.61 5.55 -11.95
N ALA A 28 3.33 5.74 -11.58
CA ALA A 28 2.69 5.00 -10.51
C ALA A 28 1.78 3.89 -11.03
N ILE A 29 1.73 2.79 -10.27
CA ILE A 29 0.77 1.70 -10.42
C ILE A 29 -0.25 1.85 -9.30
N VAL A 30 -1.53 1.82 -9.67
CA VAL A 30 -2.66 1.86 -8.75
C VAL A 30 -3.38 0.52 -8.82
N LEU A 31 -3.49 -0.16 -7.68
CA LEU A 31 -4.33 -1.34 -7.51
C LEU A 31 -5.60 -0.95 -6.75
N GLU A 32 -6.75 -1.36 -7.26
CA GLU A 32 -8.03 -1.23 -6.56
C GLU A 32 -8.60 -2.63 -6.30
N GLY A 33 -9.24 -2.80 -5.16
CA GLY A 33 -9.77 -4.10 -4.76
C GLY A 33 -10.62 -4.07 -3.51
N PHE A 34 -10.84 -5.26 -2.97
CA PHE A 34 -11.62 -5.47 -1.75
C PHE A 34 -10.87 -6.35 -0.76
N VAL A 35 -11.05 -6.05 0.52
CA VAL A 35 -10.52 -6.85 1.63
C VAL A 35 -11.68 -7.36 2.47
N PRO A 36 -11.85 -8.69 2.63
CA PRO A 36 -12.93 -9.27 3.42
C PRO A 36 -12.58 -9.31 4.91
N MET A 37 -12.37 -8.15 5.53
CA MET A 37 -12.28 -8.01 6.99
C MET A 37 -12.64 -6.61 7.48
N GLU A 38 -12.87 -6.49 8.79
CA GLU A 38 -13.14 -5.20 9.44
C GLU A 38 -11.95 -4.23 9.41
N LEU A 39 -12.25 -2.92 9.33
CA LEU A 39 -11.24 -1.84 9.24
C LEU A 39 -10.12 -1.97 10.29
N PRO A 40 -10.39 -2.13 11.61
CA PRO A 40 -9.31 -2.21 12.60
C PRO A 40 -8.40 -3.43 12.42
N LYS A 41 -8.91 -4.54 11.86
CA LYS A 41 -8.13 -5.74 11.57
C LYS A 41 -7.26 -5.53 10.33
N ALA A 42 -7.81 -4.94 9.27
CA ALA A 42 -7.08 -4.64 8.04
C ALA A 42 -5.97 -3.61 8.27
N THR A 43 -6.25 -2.53 9.01
CA THR A 43 -5.25 -1.53 9.38
C THR A 43 -4.10 -2.18 10.14
N ARG A 44 -4.40 -2.99 11.18
CA ARG A 44 -3.38 -3.70 11.96
C ARG A 44 -2.57 -4.66 11.09
N PHE A 45 -3.20 -5.34 10.14
CA PHE A 45 -2.51 -6.21 9.19
C PHE A 45 -1.46 -5.41 8.40
N PHE A 46 -1.83 -4.31 7.76
CA PHE A 46 -0.88 -3.52 6.98
C PHE A 46 0.24 -2.97 7.85
N LEU A 47 -0.07 -2.41 9.03
CA LEU A 47 0.94 -1.90 9.97
C LEU A 47 1.98 -2.98 10.31
N GLN A 48 1.53 -4.19 10.68
CA GLN A 48 2.45 -5.26 11.09
C GLN A 48 3.19 -5.89 9.92
N LYS A 49 2.48 -6.19 8.84
CA LYS A 49 3.01 -6.99 7.73
C LYS A 49 3.89 -6.17 6.81
N LEU A 50 3.58 -4.89 6.57
CA LEU A 50 4.48 -4.02 5.81
C LEU A 50 5.78 -3.79 6.56
N THR A 51 5.73 -3.51 7.86
CA THR A 51 6.95 -3.39 8.67
C THR A 51 7.76 -4.69 8.70
N ALA A 52 7.11 -5.84 8.90
CA ALA A 52 7.79 -7.14 8.84
C ALA A 52 8.39 -7.45 7.44
N ALA A 53 7.78 -6.93 6.37
CA ALA A 53 8.28 -7.06 5.00
C ALA A 53 9.39 -6.06 4.65
N GLY A 54 9.83 -5.22 5.59
CA GLY A 54 10.94 -4.28 5.41
C GLY A 54 10.53 -2.89 4.92
N PHE A 55 9.25 -2.53 5.00
CA PHE A 55 8.77 -1.19 4.72
C PHE A 55 8.75 -0.33 5.98
N ARG A 56 9.14 0.93 5.85
CA ARG A 56 8.91 1.96 6.87
C ARG A 56 7.60 2.68 6.57
N LEU A 57 6.75 2.78 7.58
CA LEU A 57 5.47 3.47 7.49
C LEU A 57 5.59 4.96 7.85
N GLY A 58 4.62 5.73 7.40
CA GLY A 58 4.47 7.15 7.71
C GLY A 58 3.89 7.37 9.10
N ARG A 59 3.13 8.46 9.25
CA ARG A 59 2.40 8.76 10.50
C ARG A 59 1.01 8.10 10.54
N GLY A 60 0.51 7.64 9.38
CA GLY A 60 -0.87 7.22 9.21
C GLY A 60 -1.87 8.36 9.37
N GLU A 61 -3.00 8.22 8.71
CA GLU A 61 -4.19 9.04 8.87
C GLU A 61 -5.39 8.10 9.04
N ALA A 62 -6.29 8.45 9.95
CA ALA A 62 -7.50 7.67 10.21
C ALA A 62 -8.69 8.60 10.37
N GLU A 63 -9.75 8.30 9.63
CA GLU A 63 -11.02 8.99 9.70
C GLU A 63 -12.15 7.98 9.97
N ARG A 64 -13.37 8.48 10.17
CA ARG A 64 -14.51 7.59 10.40
C ARG A 64 -14.72 6.68 9.18
N GLY A 65 -14.45 5.39 9.36
CA GLY A 65 -14.61 4.38 8.31
C GLY A 65 -13.42 4.30 7.35
N GLU A 66 -12.31 4.96 7.63
CA GLU A 66 -11.14 5.01 6.74
C GLU A 66 -9.81 4.94 7.50
N ALA A 67 -8.81 4.31 6.88
CA ALA A 67 -7.42 4.37 7.31
C ALA A 67 -6.50 4.41 6.10
N GLU A 68 -5.52 5.31 6.12
CA GLU A 68 -4.49 5.46 5.09
C GLU A 68 -3.11 5.58 5.73
N ASP A 69 -2.08 5.06 5.07
CA ASP A 69 -0.70 5.40 5.39
C ASP A 69 0.20 5.33 4.16
N ARG A 70 1.32 6.04 4.23
CA ARG A 70 2.41 5.96 3.27
C ARG A 70 3.43 4.92 3.70
N PHE A 71 4.11 4.32 2.74
CA PHE A 71 5.22 3.41 3.00
C PHE A 71 6.39 3.66 2.04
N ILE A 72 7.59 3.32 2.50
CA ILE A 72 8.83 3.33 1.72
C ILE A 72 9.66 2.11 2.06
N GLY A 73 10.22 1.45 1.05
CA GLY A 73 11.09 0.30 1.22
C GLY A 73 11.26 -0.46 -0.09
N LYS A 74 12.29 -1.33 -0.16
CA LYS A 74 12.51 -2.22 -1.32
C LYS A 74 12.50 -1.51 -2.68
N GLY A 75 13.05 -0.28 -2.73
CA GLY A 75 13.13 0.50 -3.97
C GLY A 75 11.81 1.12 -4.42
N ILE A 76 10.75 1.10 -3.60
CA ILE A 76 9.47 1.73 -3.92
C ILE A 76 9.00 2.69 -2.81
N ILE A 77 8.16 3.63 -3.22
CA ILE A 77 7.35 4.47 -2.34
C ILE A 77 5.89 4.29 -2.71
N GLY A 78 4.99 4.41 -1.74
CA GLY A 78 3.58 4.21 -1.99
C GLY A 78 2.67 4.58 -0.83
N SER A 79 1.39 4.28 -0.98
CA SER A 79 0.39 4.35 0.07
C SER A 79 -0.62 3.21 -0.05
N PHE A 80 -1.26 2.88 1.06
CA PHE A 80 -2.49 2.08 1.07
C PHE A 80 -3.61 2.92 1.67
N ARG A 81 -4.82 2.75 1.16
CA ARG A 81 -6.05 3.33 1.70
C ARG A 81 -7.11 2.25 1.83
N LEU A 82 -7.73 2.17 2.99
CA LEU A 82 -8.82 1.28 3.33
C LEU A 82 -10.06 2.09 3.63
N ARG A 83 -11.18 1.79 2.98
CA ARG A 83 -12.45 2.49 3.19
C ARG A 83 -13.58 1.50 3.42
N SER A 84 -14.37 1.76 4.46
CA SER A 84 -15.60 1.01 4.75
C SER A 84 -16.63 1.27 3.66
N ILE A 85 -17.36 0.23 3.26
CA ILE A 85 -18.43 0.34 2.27
C ILE A 85 -19.75 0.41 3.02
N GLU A 86 -20.56 1.43 2.71
CA GLU A 86 -21.87 1.60 3.34
C GLU A 86 -22.74 0.37 3.08
N HIS A 87 -23.40 -0.13 4.12
CA HIS A 87 -24.23 -1.34 4.09
C HIS A 87 -23.50 -2.66 3.72
N CYS A 88 -22.16 -2.67 3.65
CA CYS A 88 -21.38 -3.88 3.39
C CYS A 88 -20.34 -4.10 4.51
N VAL A 89 -20.83 -4.55 5.67
CA VAL A 89 -20.01 -4.81 6.86
C VAL A 89 -19.04 -5.97 6.60
N GLY A 90 -17.81 -5.85 7.13
CA GLY A 90 -16.78 -6.87 6.96
C GLY A 90 -16.07 -6.87 5.61
N VAL A 91 -16.37 -5.90 4.74
CA VAL A 91 -15.65 -5.70 3.48
C VAL A 91 -15.20 -4.25 3.38
N LEU A 92 -13.95 -4.05 2.96
CA LEU A 92 -13.35 -2.74 2.73
C LEU A 92 -13.00 -2.60 1.26
N GLN A 93 -13.17 -1.39 0.73
CA GLN A 93 -12.48 -0.99 -0.48
C GLN A 93 -11.01 -0.76 -0.15
N LEU A 94 -10.12 -1.27 -1.01
CA LEU A 94 -8.68 -1.11 -0.93
C LEU A 94 -8.19 -0.34 -2.15
N VAL A 95 -7.34 0.65 -1.91
CA VAL A 95 -6.51 1.27 -2.94
C VAL A 95 -5.06 1.19 -2.50
N ILE A 96 -4.18 0.72 -3.38
CA ILE A 96 -2.73 0.75 -3.17
C ILE A 96 -2.10 1.49 -4.34
N THR A 97 -1.27 2.47 -4.04
CA THR A 97 -0.46 3.16 -5.04
C THR A 97 1.00 2.86 -4.77
N VAL A 98 1.74 2.45 -5.80
CA VAL A 98 3.19 2.27 -5.73
C VAL A 98 3.86 2.95 -6.90
N GLN A 99 5.07 3.45 -6.68
CA GLN A 99 5.97 3.88 -7.73
C GLN A 99 7.41 3.62 -7.29
N SER A 100 8.33 3.56 -8.25
CA SER A 100 9.76 3.47 -7.95
C SER A 100 10.17 4.62 -7.04
N ALA A 101 10.91 4.30 -5.98
CA ALA A 101 11.57 5.31 -5.18
C ALA A 101 12.61 6.01 -6.09
N PRO A 102 12.72 7.34 -6.05
CA PRO A 102 13.84 8.00 -6.70
C PRO A 102 15.12 7.39 -6.14
N ALA A 103 16.04 7.00 -7.03
CA ALA A 103 17.37 6.57 -6.60
C ALA A 103 17.95 7.71 -5.76
N THR A 104 18.14 7.48 -4.47
CA THR A 104 18.88 8.42 -3.63
C THR A 104 20.21 8.67 -4.32
N ALA A 105 20.43 9.89 -4.81
CA ALA A 105 21.77 10.31 -5.17
C ALA A 105 22.65 10.03 -3.95
N SER A 106 23.68 9.20 -4.13
CA SER A 106 24.73 9.03 -3.13
C SER A 106 25.16 10.41 -2.64
N PRO A 107 25.41 10.61 -1.33
CA PRO A 107 26.06 11.84 -0.90
C PRO A 107 27.41 11.90 -1.63
N SER A 108 27.56 12.87 -2.53
CA SER A 108 28.86 13.21 -3.10
C SER A 108 29.84 13.35 -1.94
N ALA A 109 30.82 12.46 -1.87
CA ALA A 109 32.04 12.75 -1.16
C ALA A 109 32.66 13.97 -1.87
N GLN A 110 32.50 15.16 -1.28
CA GLN A 110 33.33 16.29 -1.66
C GLN A 110 34.74 16.01 -1.13
N PRO A 111 35.78 15.99 -1.97
CA PRO A 111 37.15 15.96 -1.50
C PRO A 111 37.50 17.34 -0.96
N HIS A 112 38.14 17.38 0.21
CA HIS A 112 38.97 18.49 0.66
C HIS A 112 40.39 17.96 0.87
#